data_AF-A0A952P408-F1
#
_entry.id   AF-A0A952P408-F1
#
_cell.length_a   1.000
_cell.length_b   1.000
_cell.length_c   1.000
_cell.angle_alpha   90.00
_cell.angle_beta   90.00
_cell.angle_gamma   90.00
#
_symmetry.space_group_name_H-M   'P 1'
#
loop_
_entity.id
_entity.type
_entity.pdbx_description
1 polymer ?
#
loop_
_entity_poly.entity_id
_entity_poly.type
_entity_poly.pdbx_seq_one_letter_code
_entity_poly.pdbx_strand_id
1 'polypeptide(L)'
;MQRFTSRGLFIISVLAVALMLITAVAIVPSLRHQVRSWVVSNDREILAKTSGYVTPEGPLVSVFKIREDGFLKLEVYTNSGNSDESVLLQKIDLNETRDGYVNFQGNATNLALADTDHDGAMDLIAPSFDEQMTPRLNIFRFNRALNSFEKIIPPPSN
;
A
#
# COMPACT_ATOMS: atom_id res chain seq x y z
N MET A 1 38.99 45.27 -12.08
CA MET A 1 37.74 45.67 -11.39
C MET A 1 36.55 45.33 -12.28
N GLN A 2 35.91 44.18 -12.06
CA GLN A 2 34.67 43.81 -12.77
C GLN A 2 33.53 44.74 -12.28
N ARG A 3 32.99 45.57 -13.17
CA ARG A 3 31.80 46.38 -12.88
C ARG A 3 30.59 45.44 -12.92
N PHE A 4 30.04 45.11 -11.75
CA PHE A 4 28.77 44.40 -11.68
C PHE A 4 27.69 45.27 -12.33
N THR A 5 27.10 44.77 -13.41
CA THR A 5 25.94 45.41 -14.01
C THR A 5 24.77 45.33 -13.03
N SER A 6 23.88 46.32 -13.03
CA SER A 6 22.71 46.37 -12.14
C SER A 6 21.86 45.08 -12.18
N ARG A 7 21.86 44.40 -13.34
CA ARG A 7 21.23 43.08 -13.54
C ARG A 7 21.93 41.96 -12.76
N GLY A 8 23.26 41.97 -12.70
CA GLY A 8 24.03 40.99 -11.92
C GLY A 8 23.79 41.13 -10.42
N LEU A 9 23.72 42.36 -9.91
CA LEU A 9 23.41 42.64 -8.51
C LEU A 9 21.99 42.16 -8.13
N PHE A 10 21.03 42.32 -9.02
CA PHE A 10 19.67 41.83 -8.82
C PHE A 10 19.60 40.29 -8.78
N ILE A 11 20.32 39.60 -9.66
CA ILE A 11 20.35 38.13 -9.66
C ILE A 11 20.98 37.60 -8.37
N ILE A 12 22.07 38.21 -7.90
CA ILE A 12 22.75 37.83 -6.67
C ILE A 12 21.85 38.04 -5.45
N SER A 13 21.07 39.14 -5.39
CA SER A 13 20.16 39.39 -4.27
C SER A 13 19.02 38.36 -4.23
N VAL A 14 18.44 38.01 -5.39
CA VAL A 14 17.40 36.98 -5.48
C VAL A 14 17.95 35.62 -5.04
N LEU A 15 19.15 35.24 -5.49
CA LEU A 15 19.80 33.99 -5.07
C LEU A 15 20.10 33.97 -3.57
N ALA A 16 20.56 35.08 -3.00
CA ALA A 16 20.84 35.19 -1.57
C ALA A 16 19.57 35.02 -0.73
N VAL A 17 18.45 35.62 -1.16
CA VAL A 17 17.14 35.47 -0.49
C VAL A 17 16.64 34.04 -0.60
N ALA A 18 16.74 33.42 -1.79
CA ALA A 18 16.35 32.03 -1.98
C ALA A 18 17.17 31.08 -1.10
N LEU A 19 18.49 31.29 -1.01
CA LEU A 19 19.38 30.50 -0.16
C LEU A 19 19.02 30.67 1.33
N MET A 20 18.73 31.90 1.76
CA MET A 20 18.30 32.19 3.13
C MET A 20 16.97 31.51 3.48
N LEU A 21 16.03 31.44 2.54
CA LEU A 21 14.77 30.72 2.73
C LEU A 21 14.99 29.21 2.84
N ILE A 22 15.85 28.64 2.00
CA ILE A 22 16.19 27.20 2.05
C ILE A 22 16.87 26.85 3.38
N THR A 23 17.81 27.67 3.84
CA THR A 23 18.49 27.43 5.13
C THR A 23 17.55 27.60 6.32
N ALA A 24 16.63 28.57 6.28
CA ALA A 24 15.61 28.73 7.31
C ALA A 24 14.69 27.49 7.41
N VAL A 25 14.22 26.95 6.28
CA VAL A 25 13.44 25.70 6.23
C VAL A 25 14.27 24.50 6.71
N ALA A 26 15.57 24.47 6.43
CA ALA A 26 16.44 23.39 6.87
C ALA A 26 16.70 23.39 8.38
N ILE A 27 16.78 24.57 9.03
CA ILE A 27 17.11 24.71 10.45
C ILE A 27 15.87 24.55 11.34
N VAL A 28 14.70 25.02 10.88
CA VAL A 28 13.48 25.02 11.69
C VAL A 28 12.71 23.70 11.53
N PRO A 29 12.63 22.84 12.57
CA PRO A 29 12.02 21.51 12.42
C PRO A 29 10.54 21.58 12.03
N SER A 30 9.77 22.52 12.56
CA SER A 30 8.34 22.67 12.26
C SER A 30 8.06 23.00 10.79
N LEU A 31 8.87 23.87 10.17
CA LEU A 31 8.77 24.20 8.74
C LEU A 31 9.18 23.02 7.87
N ARG A 32 10.23 22.29 8.26
CA ARG A 32 10.66 21.06 7.59
C ARG A 32 9.53 20.02 7.55
N HIS A 33 8.80 19.83 8.65
CA HIS A 33 7.69 18.87 8.69
C HIS A 33 6.54 19.27 7.76
N GLN A 34 6.17 20.55 7.69
CA GLN A 34 5.12 21.06 6.80
C GLN A 34 5.49 20.95 5.32
N VAL A 35 6.73 21.31 4.95
CA VAL A 35 7.21 21.16 3.57
C VAL A 35 7.32 19.70 3.18
N ARG A 36 7.80 18.84 4.09
CA ARG A 36 7.90 17.40 3.84
C ARG A 36 6.53 16.74 3.65
N SER A 37 5.51 17.15 4.40
CA SER A 37 4.14 16.64 4.20
C SER A 37 3.48 17.10 2.90
N TRP A 38 3.97 18.21 2.30
CA TRP A 38 3.49 18.68 1.00
C TRP A 38 4.23 18.05 -0.18
N VAL A 39 5.49 17.66 0.03
CA VAL A 39 6.36 17.10 -1.03
C VAL A 39 6.39 15.58 -1.03
N VAL A 40 6.20 14.95 0.14
CA VAL A 40 6.21 13.49 0.33
C VAL A 40 5.00 13.09 1.17
N SER A 41 3.82 13.12 0.56
CA SER A 41 2.64 12.44 1.11
C SER A 41 2.82 10.93 0.91
N ASN A 42 3.63 10.28 1.76
CA ASN A 42 3.57 8.83 1.92
C ASN A 42 2.26 8.50 2.68
N ASP A 43 1.12 8.78 2.06
CA ASP A 43 -0.20 8.52 2.61
C ASP A 43 -0.45 7.02 2.51
N ARG A 44 0.12 6.30 3.49
CA ARG A 44 -0.16 4.89 3.72
C ARG A 44 -1.34 4.79 4.67
N GLU A 45 -2.46 4.29 4.16
CA GLU A 45 -3.70 4.09 4.90
C GLU A 45 -4.02 2.59 4.96
N ILE A 46 -4.22 2.05 6.17
CA ILE A 46 -4.68 0.66 6.33
C ILE A 46 -6.21 0.66 6.23
N LEU A 47 -6.74 -0.02 5.22
CA LEU A 47 -8.18 -0.11 4.94
C LEU A 47 -8.83 -1.32 5.60
N ALA A 48 -8.08 -2.42 5.74
CA ALA A 48 -8.57 -3.66 6.30
C ALA A 48 -7.44 -4.53 6.84
N LYS A 49 -7.78 -5.42 7.77
CA LYS A 49 -6.91 -6.49 8.28
C LYS A 49 -7.71 -7.78 8.41
N THR A 50 -7.10 -8.89 8.01
CA THR A 50 -7.57 -10.24 8.33
C THR A 50 -6.40 -11.10 8.77
N SER A 51 -6.66 -12.15 9.55
CA SER A 51 -5.64 -13.08 10.01
C SER A 51 -6.21 -14.49 10.06
N GLY A 52 -5.39 -15.49 9.77
CA GLY A 52 -5.82 -16.89 9.78
C GLY A 52 -4.73 -17.84 9.30
N TYR A 53 -4.91 -19.12 9.57
CA TYR A 53 -4.07 -20.16 8.99
C TYR A 53 -4.39 -20.31 7.50
N VAL A 54 -3.39 -20.24 6.63
CA VAL A 54 -3.61 -20.38 5.18
C VAL A 54 -3.96 -21.80 4.78
N THR A 55 -3.51 -22.79 5.54
CA THR A 55 -3.83 -24.21 5.39
C THR A 55 -3.80 -24.87 6.77
N PRO A 56 -4.31 -26.10 6.95
CA PRO A 56 -4.34 -26.75 8.26
C PRO A 56 -2.95 -26.97 8.89
N GLU A 57 -1.92 -27.08 8.05
CA GLU A 57 -0.51 -27.26 8.43
C GLU A 57 0.33 -26.00 8.13
N GLY A 58 -0.30 -24.95 7.60
CA GLY A 58 0.37 -23.77 7.06
C GLY A 58 0.65 -22.70 8.10
N PRO A 59 1.37 -21.63 7.71
CA PRO A 59 1.62 -20.52 8.60
C PRO A 59 0.34 -19.77 8.96
N LEU A 60 0.32 -19.23 10.19
CA LEU A 60 -0.62 -18.18 10.56
C LEU A 60 -0.19 -16.89 9.86
N VAL A 61 -1.05 -16.33 9.01
CA VAL A 61 -0.76 -15.08 8.33
C VAL A 61 -1.63 -13.94 8.85
N SER A 62 -1.12 -12.73 8.73
CA SER A 62 -1.88 -11.49 8.83
C SER A 62 -1.78 -10.77 7.51
N VAL A 63 -2.94 -10.41 6.95
CA VAL A 63 -3.03 -9.71 5.67
C VAL A 63 -3.62 -8.33 5.91
N PHE A 64 -2.96 -7.32 5.34
CA PHE A 64 -3.42 -5.94 5.37
C PHE A 64 -3.75 -5.49 3.97
N LYS A 65 -4.90 -4.84 3.81
CA LYS A 65 -5.21 -4.08 2.61
C LYS A 65 -4.92 -2.62 2.87
N ILE A 66 -4.11 -2.04 2.00
CA ILE A 66 -3.49 -0.75 2.23
C ILE A 66 -3.69 0.11 0.98
N ARG A 67 -3.98 1.39 1.16
CA ARG A 67 -3.81 2.41 0.13
C ARG A 67 -2.46 3.07 0.34
N GLU A 68 -1.60 3.03 -0.67
CA GLU A 68 -0.27 3.64 -0.66
C GLU A 68 -0.01 4.25 -2.03
N ASP A 69 0.40 5.52 -2.06
CA ASP A 69 0.60 6.29 -3.30
C ASP A 69 -0.64 6.35 -4.20
N GLY A 70 -1.83 6.29 -3.60
CA GLY A 70 -3.12 6.28 -4.30
C GLY A 70 -3.57 4.91 -4.83
N PHE A 71 -2.72 3.88 -4.75
CA PHE A 71 -3.03 2.53 -5.22
C PHE A 71 -3.29 1.57 -4.05
N LEU A 72 -4.14 0.58 -4.30
CA LEU A 72 -4.41 -0.50 -3.38
C LEU A 72 -3.34 -1.58 -3.48
N LYS A 73 -2.88 -2.04 -2.32
CA LYS A 73 -1.88 -3.09 -2.16
C LYS A 73 -2.32 -4.04 -1.04
N LEU A 74 -1.83 -5.27 -1.10
CA LEU A 74 -1.93 -6.23 -0.01
C LEU A 74 -0.53 -6.49 0.55
N GLU A 75 -0.40 -6.46 1.87
CA GLU A 75 0.81 -6.88 2.58
C GLU A 75 0.47 -8.09 3.43
N VAL A 76 1.13 -9.21 3.14
CA VAL A 76 0.96 -10.49 3.83
C VAL A 76 2.15 -10.69 4.74
N TYR A 77 1.89 -10.91 6.02
CA TYR A 77 2.90 -11.19 7.03
C TYR A 77 2.70 -12.59 7.58
N THR A 78 3.78 -13.34 7.76
CA THR A 78 3.75 -14.56 8.57
C THR A 78 3.98 -14.21 10.02
N ASN A 79 3.19 -14.81 10.91
CA ASN A 79 3.35 -14.65 12.36
C ASN A 79 3.99 -15.92 12.92
N SER A 80 5.23 -15.81 13.39
CA SER A 80 5.92 -16.92 14.05
C SER A 80 5.36 -17.04 15.45
N GLY A 81 4.62 -18.12 15.74
CA GLY A 81 3.80 -18.28 16.96
C GLY A 81 4.51 -18.15 18.32
N ASN A 82 5.82 -17.87 18.35
CA ASN A 82 6.62 -17.67 19.57
C ASN A 82 7.35 -16.31 19.63
N SER A 83 7.23 -15.44 18.62
CA SER A 83 7.87 -14.11 18.62
C SER A 83 6.89 -13.05 18.11
N ASP A 84 6.88 -11.87 18.73
CA ASP A 84 6.13 -10.70 18.25
C ASP A 84 6.63 -10.18 16.87
N GLU A 85 7.67 -10.78 16.31
CA GLU A 85 8.19 -10.46 14.99
C GLU A 85 7.31 -11.07 13.89
N SER A 86 6.54 -10.20 13.24
CA SER A 86 5.88 -10.48 11.97
C SER A 86 6.85 -10.26 10.81
N VAL A 87 7.03 -11.28 9.97
CA VAL A 87 7.89 -11.19 8.78
C VAL A 87 7.03 -10.95 7.55
N LEU A 88 7.35 -9.93 6.75
CA LEU A 88 6.68 -9.67 5.48
C LEU A 88 6.94 -10.86 4.53
N LEU A 89 5.87 -11.57 4.20
CA LEU A 89 5.90 -12.69 3.26
C LEU A 89 5.81 -12.20 1.82
N GLN A 90 4.86 -11.31 1.54
CA GLN A 90 4.58 -10.84 0.20
C GLN A 90 3.90 -9.48 0.19
N LYS A 91 4.20 -8.69 -0.84
CA LYS A 91 3.45 -7.50 -1.23
C LYS A 91 2.81 -7.74 -2.59
N ILE A 92 1.53 -7.43 -2.72
CA ILE A 92 0.74 -7.66 -3.93
C ILE A 92 0.10 -6.34 -4.34
N ASP A 93 0.44 -5.84 -5.53
CA ASP A 93 -0.21 -4.66 -6.09
C ASP A 93 -1.54 -5.07 -6.73
N LEU A 94 -2.64 -4.41 -6.34
CA LEU A 94 -3.94 -4.66 -6.94
C LEU A 94 -4.13 -3.86 -8.24
N ASN A 95 -3.35 -2.79 -8.44
CA ASN A 95 -3.45 -1.86 -9.57
C ASN A 95 -4.81 -1.13 -9.68
N GLU A 96 -5.62 -1.16 -8.62
CA GLU A 96 -6.83 -0.35 -8.49
C GLU A 96 -6.64 0.73 -7.42
N THR A 97 -7.41 1.81 -7.49
CA THR A 97 -7.32 2.95 -6.55
C THR A 97 -8.46 2.97 -5.53
N ARG A 98 -9.57 2.29 -5.83
CA ARG A 98 -10.82 2.36 -5.06
C ARG A 98 -11.11 1.04 -4.35
N ASP A 99 -11.37 1.17 -3.04
CA ASP A 99 -11.69 0.02 -2.21
C ASP A 99 -13.09 -0.51 -2.52
N GLY A 100 -13.26 -1.82 -2.42
CA GLY A 100 -14.52 -2.52 -2.68
C GLY A 100 -14.99 -3.25 -1.42
N TYR A 101 -16.31 -3.42 -1.32
CA TYR A 101 -16.93 -4.25 -0.28
C TYR A 101 -17.79 -5.31 -0.94
N VAL A 102 -17.74 -6.52 -0.41
CA VAL A 102 -18.62 -7.62 -0.80
C VAL A 102 -19.34 -8.16 0.42
N ASN A 103 -20.53 -8.72 0.21
CA ASN A 103 -21.21 -9.47 1.25
C ASN A 103 -20.61 -10.88 1.31
N PHE A 104 -19.86 -11.17 2.37
CA PHE A 104 -19.26 -12.47 2.63
C PHE A 104 -19.85 -13.04 3.92
N GLN A 105 -20.53 -14.19 3.82
CA GLN A 105 -21.21 -14.84 4.95
C GLN A 105 -22.16 -13.92 5.74
N GLY A 106 -22.87 -13.03 5.05
CA GLY A 106 -23.81 -12.09 5.68
C GLY A 106 -23.17 -10.82 6.23
N ASN A 107 -21.84 -10.67 6.13
CA ASN A 107 -21.10 -9.50 6.59
C ASN A 107 -20.49 -8.75 5.40
N ALA A 108 -20.63 -7.42 5.36
CA ALA A 108 -19.91 -6.61 4.41
C ALA A 108 -18.42 -6.57 4.78
N THR A 109 -17.54 -7.01 3.89
CA THR A 109 -16.09 -6.99 4.08
C THR A 109 -15.36 -6.54 2.80
N ASN A 110 -14.24 -5.85 3.00
CA ASN A 110 -13.31 -5.43 1.95
C ASN A 110 -12.02 -6.28 1.91
N LEU A 111 -11.89 -7.25 2.82
CA LEU A 111 -10.79 -8.21 2.89
C LEU A 111 -11.22 -9.48 3.64
N ALA A 112 -10.98 -10.66 3.08
CA ALA A 112 -11.30 -11.92 3.73
C ALA A 112 -10.27 -13.03 3.40
N LEU A 113 -10.13 -13.98 4.32
CA LEU A 113 -9.51 -15.28 4.07
C LEU A 113 -10.62 -16.32 4.15
N ALA A 114 -10.78 -17.11 3.10
CA ALA A 114 -11.84 -18.09 3.00
C ALA A 114 -11.50 -19.22 2.02
N ASP A 115 -11.87 -20.44 2.38
CA ASP A 115 -11.81 -21.59 1.48
C ASP A 115 -12.96 -21.49 0.46
N THR A 116 -12.67 -21.06 -0.77
CA THR A 116 -13.71 -20.79 -1.78
C THR A 116 -14.08 -21.99 -2.62
N ASP A 117 -13.19 -22.98 -2.74
CA ASP A 117 -13.40 -24.21 -3.51
C ASP A 117 -13.41 -25.50 -2.66
N HIS A 118 -13.38 -25.37 -1.34
CA HIS A 118 -13.47 -26.46 -0.36
C HIS A 118 -12.29 -27.43 -0.43
N ASP A 119 -11.09 -26.94 -0.75
CA ASP A 119 -9.86 -27.73 -0.80
C ASP A 119 -9.07 -27.72 0.53
N GLY A 120 -9.57 -26.99 1.53
CA GLY A 120 -8.97 -26.82 2.85
C GLY A 120 -7.88 -25.74 2.91
N ALA A 121 -7.51 -25.13 1.79
CA ALA A 121 -6.66 -23.94 1.76
C ALA A 121 -7.53 -22.67 1.73
N MET A 122 -7.10 -21.64 2.46
CA MET A 122 -7.77 -20.35 2.45
C MET A 122 -7.30 -19.54 1.24
N ASP A 123 -8.25 -19.05 0.46
CA ASP A 123 -8.04 -18.04 -0.56
C ASP A 123 -8.18 -16.64 0.06
N LEU A 124 -7.36 -15.71 -0.42
CA LEU A 124 -7.39 -14.30 -0.04
C LEU A 124 -8.28 -13.52 -1.00
N ILE A 125 -9.33 -12.89 -0.47
CA ILE A 125 -10.33 -12.15 -1.24
C ILE A 125 -10.17 -10.66 -0.94
N ALA A 126 -9.93 -9.87 -1.99
CA ALA A 126 -9.71 -8.42 -1.92
C ALA A 126 -10.50 -7.67 -3.01
N PRO A 127 -11.80 -7.42 -2.80
CA PRO A 127 -12.64 -6.70 -3.77
C PRO A 127 -12.17 -5.26 -3.99
N SER A 128 -12.22 -4.75 -5.20
CA SER A 128 -11.87 -3.35 -5.54
C SER A 128 -12.80 -2.83 -6.63
N PHE A 129 -12.67 -1.56 -6.98
CA PHE A 129 -13.28 -0.97 -8.16
C PHE A 129 -12.22 -0.39 -9.08
N ASP A 130 -12.40 -0.57 -10.38
CA ASP A 130 -11.61 0.17 -11.37
C ASP A 130 -12.06 1.63 -11.48
N GLU A 131 -11.37 2.40 -12.32
CA GLU A 131 -11.64 3.82 -12.52
C GLU A 131 -13.07 4.09 -13.01
N GLN A 132 -13.67 3.14 -13.74
CA GLN A 132 -15.03 3.21 -14.28
C GLN A 132 -16.09 2.70 -13.28
N MET A 133 -15.72 2.46 -12.00
CA MET A 133 -16.59 1.89 -10.97
C MET A 133 -17.07 0.46 -11.29
N THR A 134 -16.35 -0.27 -12.13
CA THR A 134 -16.64 -1.68 -12.37
C THR A 134 -16.07 -2.50 -11.20
N PRO A 135 -16.87 -3.35 -10.55
CA PRO A 135 -16.39 -4.19 -9.46
C PRO A 135 -15.36 -5.20 -9.98
N ARG A 136 -14.24 -5.34 -9.26
CA ARG A 136 -13.20 -6.33 -9.47
C ARG A 136 -13.10 -7.19 -8.23
N LEU A 137 -13.19 -8.51 -8.41
CA LEU A 137 -12.99 -9.45 -7.33
C LEU A 137 -11.60 -10.06 -7.47
N ASN A 138 -10.64 -9.57 -6.69
CA ASN A 138 -9.31 -10.16 -6.66
C ASN A 138 -9.30 -11.32 -5.68
N ILE A 139 -9.06 -12.53 -6.18
CA ILE A 139 -8.92 -13.75 -5.38
C ILE A 139 -7.50 -14.26 -5.58
N PHE A 140 -6.82 -14.59 -4.49
CA PHE A 140 -5.47 -15.14 -4.52
C PHE A 140 -5.41 -16.46 -3.77
N ARG A 141 -4.82 -17.47 -4.41
CA ARG A 141 -4.59 -18.78 -3.81
C ARG A 141 -3.20 -18.88 -3.22
N PHE A 142 -3.09 -19.50 -2.06
CA PHE A 142 -1.78 -19.80 -1.48
C PHE A 142 -1.11 -20.98 -2.19
N ASN A 143 0.01 -20.73 -2.85
CA ASN A 143 0.89 -21.74 -3.42
C ASN A 143 1.93 -22.19 -2.38
N ARG A 144 1.74 -23.42 -1.85
CA ARG A 144 2.63 -23.99 -0.82
C ARG A 144 4.07 -24.17 -1.29
N ALA A 145 4.28 -24.45 -2.58
CA ALA A 145 5.62 -24.68 -3.13
C ALA A 145 6.44 -23.38 -3.17
N LEU A 146 5.78 -22.25 -3.39
CA LEU A 146 6.41 -20.93 -3.46
C LEU A 146 6.28 -20.12 -2.17
N ASN A 147 5.48 -20.60 -1.23
CA ASN A 147 5.11 -19.87 -0.01
C ASN A 147 4.58 -18.47 -0.30
N SER A 148 3.72 -18.35 -1.33
CA SER A 148 3.21 -17.09 -1.84
C SER A 148 1.76 -17.21 -2.30
N PHE A 149 1.09 -16.08 -2.44
CA PHE A 149 -0.24 -15.95 -3.00
C PHE A 149 -0.17 -15.64 -4.50
N GLU A 150 -0.93 -16.38 -5.28
CA GLU A 150 -1.06 -16.23 -6.74
C GLU A 150 -2.48 -15.84 -7.11
N LYS A 151 -2.63 -14.89 -8.04
CA LYS A 151 -3.96 -14.42 -8.47
C LYS A 151 -4.66 -15.52 -9.26
N ILE A 152 -5.88 -15.87 -8.84
CA ILE A 152 -6.75 -16.77 -9.59
C ILE A 152 -7.42 -15.95 -10.68
N ILE A 153 -7.18 -16.31 -11.94
CA ILE A 153 -7.92 -15.77 -13.08
C ILE A 153 -9.08 -16.73 -13.34
N PRO A 154 -10.34 -16.30 -13.15
CA PRO A 154 -11.46 -17.15 -13.49
C PRO A 154 -11.40 -17.50 -14.99
N PRO A 155 -11.72 -18.75 -15.36
CA PRO A 155 -11.80 -19.12 -16.77
C PRO A 155 -12.83 -18.21 -17.47
N PRO A 156 -12.61 -17.86 -18.76
CA PRO A 156 -13.57 -17.07 -19.51
C PRO A 156 -14.94 -17.75 -19.47
N SER A 157 -15.98 -16.99 -19.14
CA SER A 157 -17.36 -17.46 -19.26
C SER A 157 -17.65 -17.72 -20.74
N ASN A 158 -17.89 -18.98 -21.09
CA ASN A 158 -18.43 -19.36 -22.41
C ASN A 158 -19.87 -18.88 -22.57
#